data_AF-A0A250DKU3-F1
#
_entry.id   AF-A0A250DKU3-F1
#
_cell.length_a   1.000
_cell.length_b   1.000
_cell.length_c   1.000
_cell.angle_alpha   90.00
_cell.angle_beta   90.00
_cell.angle_gamma   90.00
#
_symmetry.space_group_name_H-M   'P 1'
#
loop_
_entity.id
_entity.type
_entity.pdbx_description
1 polymer ?
#
loop_
_entity_poly.entity_id
_entity_poly.type
_entity_poly.pdbx_seq_one_letter_code
_entity_poly.pdbx_strand_id
1 'polypeptide(L)'
;MTTAAVQTSALDAEPDMFGSVDLASGPDMHAEMLAIPGVLIANAEVRTKLVGLDQHPLPVLVLELRPLSGLQRVVHAELVYTEPARKSAERLAATLKKGTRVTVTTPLDDMRTYFPHVAAVALIPTPKATS
;
A
#
# COMPACT_ATOMS: atom_id res chain seq x y z
N MET A 1 1.17 21.79 -75.15
CA MET A 1 0.91 22.45 -73.85
C MET A 1 1.17 21.41 -72.78
N THR A 2 2.23 21.62 -72.00
CA THR A 2 2.86 20.61 -71.14
C THR A 2 2.41 20.86 -69.70
N THR A 3 1.71 19.92 -69.09
CA THR A 3 1.23 20.02 -67.70
C THR A 3 2.25 19.41 -66.74
N ALA A 4 2.81 20.26 -65.87
CA ALA A 4 3.79 19.90 -64.86
C ALA A 4 3.12 19.19 -63.67
N ALA A 5 3.75 18.10 -63.21
CA ALA A 5 3.39 17.39 -62.00
C ALA A 5 3.85 18.17 -60.76
N VAL A 6 2.95 18.37 -59.79
CA VAL A 6 3.28 18.92 -58.47
C VAL A 6 3.35 17.74 -57.50
N GLN A 7 4.57 17.34 -57.14
CA GLN A 7 4.86 16.45 -56.03
C GLN A 7 4.97 17.30 -54.76
N THR A 8 4.05 17.13 -53.81
CA THR A 8 4.20 17.65 -52.45
C THR A 8 4.81 16.56 -51.59
N SER A 9 6.09 16.70 -51.26
CA SER A 9 6.75 15.88 -50.24
C SER A 9 6.14 16.22 -48.88
N ALA A 10 5.42 15.26 -48.29
CA ALA A 10 5.09 15.31 -46.87
C ALA A 10 6.39 15.05 -46.10
N LEU A 11 6.86 16.04 -45.36
CA LEU A 11 8.01 15.91 -44.46
C LEU A 11 7.68 14.90 -43.36
N ASP A 12 8.59 13.95 -43.17
CA ASP A 12 8.64 13.06 -42.01
C ASP A 12 8.63 13.89 -40.71
N ALA A 13 7.85 13.43 -39.74
CA ALA A 13 7.80 14.02 -38.41
C ALA A 13 9.17 13.88 -37.73
N GLU A 14 9.80 15.00 -37.39
CA GLU A 14 11.02 15.00 -36.61
C GLU A 14 10.75 14.46 -35.20
N PRO A 15 11.63 13.59 -34.65
CA PRO A 15 11.54 13.18 -33.27
C PRO A 15 11.86 14.37 -32.35
N ASP A 16 10.91 14.70 -31.49
CA ASP A 16 10.98 15.78 -30.51
C ASP A 16 12.23 15.63 -29.64
N MET A 17 13.17 16.58 -29.77
CA MET A 17 14.45 16.61 -29.02
C MET A 17 14.29 17.10 -27.57
N PHE A 18 13.07 17.44 -27.15
CA PHE A 18 12.74 17.72 -25.75
C PHE A 18 12.13 16.46 -25.15
N GLY A 19 12.99 15.64 -24.55
CA GLY A 19 12.66 14.33 -24.02
C GLY A 19 11.28 14.28 -23.38
N SER A 20 10.44 13.39 -23.93
CA SER A 20 9.28 12.85 -23.24
C SER A 20 9.79 12.23 -21.95
N VAL A 21 9.76 13.02 -20.88
CA VAL A 21 9.96 12.54 -19.53
C VAL A 21 8.74 11.67 -19.26
N ASP A 22 8.88 10.37 -19.42
CA ASP A 22 7.95 9.40 -18.87
C ASP A 22 7.95 9.57 -17.35
N LEU A 23 7.11 10.49 -16.87
CA LEU A 23 6.75 10.62 -15.45
C LEU A 23 5.99 9.38 -14.94
N ALA A 24 5.76 8.39 -15.80
CA ALA A 24 5.11 7.13 -15.49
C ALA A 24 6.07 6.03 -14.99
N SER A 25 7.38 6.28 -14.94
CA SER A 25 8.35 5.38 -14.32
C SER A 25 9.08 6.07 -13.17
N GLY A 26 8.31 6.43 -12.15
CA GLY A 26 8.88 6.51 -10.79
C GLY A 26 9.52 5.16 -10.44
N PRO A 27 10.53 5.11 -9.56
CA PRO A 27 11.16 3.85 -9.21
C PRO A 27 10.07 2.88 -8.75
N ASP A 28 10.00 1.71 -9.37
CA ASP A 28 9.36 0.52 -8.81
C ASP A 28 10.09 0.22 -7.49
N MET A 29 9.78 0.99 -6.45
CA MET A 29 10.13 0.65 -5.09
C MET A 29 9.24 -0.54 -4.79
N HIS A 30 9.80 -1.73 -4.90
CA HIS A 30 9.18 -2.93 -4.34
C HIS A 30 8.93 -2.63 -2.86
N ALA A 31 7.72 -2.17 -2.53
CA ALA A 31 7.33 -1.95 -1.15
C ALA A 31 7.58 -3.27 -0.44
N GLU A 32 8.52 -3.26 0.51
CA GLU A 32 8.88 -4.47 1.21
C GLU A 32 7.61 -4.97 1.91
N MET A 33 7.22 -6.21 1.66
CA MET A 33 5.98 -6.76 2.19
C MET A 33 6.26 -7.49 3.50
N LEU A 34 5.60 -7.07 4.58
CA LEU A 34 5.63 -7.75 5.87
C LEU A 34 4.48 -8.75 5.96
N ALA A 35 4.79 -10.02 6.21
CA ALA A 35 3.81 -11.05 6.53
C ALA A 35 3.83 -11.36 8.04
N ILE A 36 2.68 -11.23 8.71
CA ILE A 36 2.53 -11.47 10.14
C ILE A 36 1.54 -12.63 10.36
N PRO A 37 2.02 -13.84 10.66
CA PRO A 37 1.15 -14.93 11.07
C PRO A 37 0.67 -14.71 12.51
N GLY A 38 -0.61 -14.98 12.78
CA GLY A 38 -1.21 -14.76 14.08
C GLY A 38 -2.53 -15.50 14.30
N VAL A 39 -3.06 -15.35 15.51
CA VAL A 39 -4.38 -15.86 15.91
C VAL A 39 -5.29 -14.69 16.22
N LEU A 40 -6.49 -14.66 15.64
CA LEU A 40 -7.50 -13.66 15.94
C LEU A 40 -7.91 -13.73 17.41
N ILE A 41 -7.86 -12.61 18.12
CA ILE A 41 -8.26 -12.54 19.54
C ILE A 41 -9.72 -12.09 19.74
N ALA A 42 -10.31 -11.52 18.68
CA ALA A 42 -11.69 -11.12 18.56
C ALA A 42 -12.28 -11.63 17.23
N ASN A 43 -13.60 -11.55 17.07
CA ASN A 43 -14.20 -11.76 15.76
C ASN A 43 -13.84 -10.57 14.86
N ALA A 44 -13.65 -10.82 13.57
CA ALA A 44 -13.48 -9.74 12.61
C ALA A 44 -14.76 -8.91 12.50
N GLU A 45 -14.61 -7.61 12.28
CA GLU A 45 -15.73 -6.66 12.20
C GLU A 45 -15.57 -5.76 10.99
N VAL A 46 -16.68 -5.38 10.36
CA VAL A 46 -16.69 -4.31 9.36
C VAL A 46 -17.16 -3.03 10.05
N ARG A 47 -16.34 -1.99 9.97
CA ARG A 47 -16.65 -0.65 10.48
C ARG A 47 -16.69 0.33 9.32
N THR A 48 -17.36 1.46 9.49
CA THR A 48 -17.25 2.58 8.55
C THR A 48 -16.21 3.56 9.08
N LYS A 49 -15.22 3.92 8.27
CA LYS A 49 -14.16 4.87 8.63
C LYS A 49 -14.09 5.95 7.55
N LEU A 50 -13.84 7.19 7.96
CA LEU A 50 -13.56 8.28 7.03
C LEU A 50 -12.11 8.13 6.56
N VAL A 51 -11.90 8.04 5.24
CA VAL A 51 -10.59 7.81 4.62
C VAL A 51 -10.28 8.93 3.64
N GLY A 52 -8.99 9.29 3.54
CA GLY A 52 -8.51 10.33 2.64
C GLY A 52 -8.73 11.75 3.16
N LEU A 53 -8.30 12.74 2.37
CA LEU A 53 -8.45 14.16 2.68
C LEU A 53 -9.92 14.59 2.65
N ASP A 54 -10.71 14.01 1.74
CA ASP A 54 -12.14 14.31 1.57
C ASP A 54 -13.05 13.61 2.60
N GLN A 55 -12.46 12.89 3.56
CA GLN A 55 -13.18 12.21 4.64
C GLN A 55 -14.30 11.28 4.10
N HIS A 56 -14.04 10.55 3.02
CA HIS A 56 -15.06 9.71 2.42
C HIS A 56 -15.32 8.47 3.31
N PRO A 57 -16.59 8.17 3.68
CA PRO A 57 -16.90 7.01 4.50
C PRO A 57 -16.73 5.72 3.70
N LEU A 58 -15.80 4.87 4.11
CA LEU A 58 -15.53 3.58 3.49
C LEU A 58 -15.68 2.43 4.50
N PRO A 59 -16.12 1.24 4.04
CA PRO A 59 -16.09 0.03 4.84
C PRO A 59 -14.65 -0.43 5.09
N VAL A 60 -14.33 -0.74 6.34
CA VAL A 60 -13.03 -1.22 6.78
C VAL A 60 -13.21 -2.50 7.56
N LEU A 61 -12.59 -3.59 7.10
CA LEU A 61 -12.47 -4.83 7.85
C LEU A 61 -11.38 -4.65 8.91
N VAL A 62 -11.75 -4.83 10.17
CA VAL A 62 -10.89 -4.69 11.33
C VAL A 62 -10.58 -6.06 11.91
N LEU A 63 -9.28 -6.30 12.15
CA LEU A 63 -8.76 -7.53 12.72
C LEU A 63 -7.88 -7.19 13.93
N GLU A 64 -8.12 -7.88 15.04
CA GLU A 64 -7.20 -7.91 16.16
C GLU A 64 -6.59 -9.31 16.27
N LEU A 65 -5.27 -9.40 16.18
CA LEU A 65 -4.56 -10.67 16.23
C LEU A 65 -3.36 -10.65 17.17
N ARG A 66 -3.06 -11.81 17.76
CA ARG A 66 -1.83 -12.07 18.49
C ARG A 66 -0.82 -12.73 17.55
N PRO A 67 0.34 -12.10 17.27
CA PRO A 67 1.36 -12.70 16.41
C PRO A 67 1.91 -14.00 16.99
N LEU A 68 2.32 -14.92 16.11
CA LEU A 68 2.98 -16.17 16.49
C LEU A 68 4.49 -15.99 16.77
N SER A 69 5.07 -14.85 16.38
CA SER A 69 6.51 -14.54 16.49
C SER A 69 7.02 -14.28 17.91
N GLY A 70 6.24 -14.61 18.95
CA GLY A 70 6.60 -14.37 20.36
C GLY A 70 6.39 -12.93 20.84
N LEU A 71 6.07 -12.00 19.93
CA LEU A 71 5.62 -10.65 20.28
C LEU A 71 4.29 -10.75 21.05
N GLN A 72 4.31 -10.40 22.34
CA GLN A 72 3.12 -10.40 23.21
C GLN A 72 2.13 -9.26 22.90
N ARG A 73 2.43 -8.41 21.91
CA ARG A 73 1.58 -7.29 21.52
C ARG A 73 0.49 -7.72 20.54
N VAL A 74 -0.71 -7.20 20.76
CA VAL A 74 -1.80 -7.31 19.81
C VAL A 74 -1.48 -6.44 18.60
N VAL A 75 -1.70 -6.98 17.40
CA VAL A 75 -1.65 -6.26 16.14
C VAL A 75 -3.07 -5.93 15.72
N HIS A 76 -3.33 -4.64 15.51
CA HIS A 76 -4.55 -4.12 14.91
C HIS A 76 -4.30 -3.93 13.41
N ALA A 77 -5.04 -4.67 12.59
CA ALA A 77 -4.95 -4.59 11.14
C ALA A 77 -6.28 -4.11 10.56
N GLU A 78 -6.17 -3.23 9.56
CA GLU A 78 -7.30 -2.65 8.85
C GLU A 78 -7.16 -2.94 7.35
N LEU A 79 -8.24 -3.43 6.73
CA LEU A 79 -8.33 -3.59 5.29
C LEU A 79 -9.50 -2.76 4.76
N VAL A 80 -9.18 -1.73 3.98
CA VAL A 80 -10.18 -0.81 3.40
C VAL A 80 -10.80 -1.43 2.16
N TYR A 81 -12.12 -1.35 2.05
CA TYR A 81 -12.89 -1.78 0.89
C TYR A 81 -13.55 -0.58 0.21
N THR A 82 -13.83 -0.70 -1.08
CA THR A 82 -14.72 0.24 -1.75
C THR A 82 -16.17 0.01 -1.31
N GLU A 83 -17.03 1.02 -1.44
CA GLU A 83 -18.44 0.91 -1.04
C GLU A 83 -19.19 -0.25 -1.75
N PRO A 84 -19.01 -0.50 -3.07
CA PRO A 84 -19.62 -1.67 -3.71
C PRO A 84 -19.14 -3.01 -3.14
N ALA A 85 -17.94 -3.05 -2.55
CA ALA A 85 -17.34 -4.26 -1.98
C ALA A 85 -17.72 -4.48 -0.50
N ARG A 86 -18.56 -3.63 0.11
CA ARG A 86 -19.04 -3.78 1.50
C ARG A 86 -19.54 -5.19 1.82
N LYS A 87 -20.41 -5.75 0.97
CA LYS A 87 -20.96 -7.11 1.17
C LYS A 87 -19.87 -8.19 1.18
N SER A 88 -18.81 -8.00 0.41
CA SER A 88 -17.66 -8.91 0.41
C SER A 88 -16.87 -8.82 1.71
N ALA A 89 -16.68 -7.61 2.23
CA ALA A 89 -16.06 -7.38 3.54
C ALA A 89 -16.88 -8.04 4.67
N GLU A 90 -18.20 -7.88 4.65
CA GLU A 90 -19.12 -8.46 5.64
C GLU A 90 -19.09 -10.00 5.62
N ARG A 91 -19.07 -10.59 4.42
CA ARG A 91 -18.92 -12.05 4.27
C ARG A 91 -17.59 -12.53 4.81
N LEU A 92 -16.49 -11.83 4.51
CA LEU A 92 -15.17 -12.19 5.03
C LEU A 92 -15.14 -12.09 6.56
N ALA A 93 -15.66 -11.00 7.14
CA ALA A 93 -15.80 -10.83 8.58
C ALA A 93 -16.62 -11.96 9.22
N ALA A 94 -17.69 -12.40 8.56
CA ALA A 94 -18.51 -13.51 9.04
C ALA A 94 -17.74 -14.84 9.11
N THR A 95 -16.74 -15.07 8.26
CA THR A 95 -15.90 -16.28 8.28
C THR A 95 -14.74 -16.20 9.29
N LEU A 96 -14.26 -15.00 9.60
CA LEU A 96 -13.09 -14.78 10.45
C LEU A 96 -13.49 -14.63 11.92
N LYS A 97 -13.48 -15.75 12.65
CA LYS A 97 -13.84 -15.81 14.08
C LYS A 97 -12.64 -15.75 15.00
N LYS A 98 -12.86 -15.36 16.26
CA LYS A 98 -11.87 -15.49 17.33
C LYS A 98 -11.28 -16.91 17.35
N GLY A 99 -9.97 -17.01 17.51
CA GLY A 99 -9.23 -18.27 17.49
C GLY A 99 -8.77 -18.73 16.10
N THR A 100 -9.24 -18.09 15.03
CA THR A 100 -8.79 -18.42 13.66
C THR A 100 -7.33 -18.03 13.46
N ARG A 101 -6.54 -18.93 12.86
CA ARG A 101 -5.17 -18.64 12.42
C ARG A 101 -5.22 -17.92 11.07
N VAL A 102 -4.53 -16.79 10.98
CA VAL A 102 -4.48 -15.95 9.78
C VAL A 102 -3.04 -15.48 9.55
N THR A 103 -2.75 -15.10 8.31
CA THR A 103 -1.55 -14.32 7.98
C THR A 103 -2.01 -13.01 7.38
N VAL A 104 -1.61 -11.89 8.00
CA VAL A 104 -1.85 -10.55 7.43
C VAL A 104 -0.60 -10.12 6.69
N THR A 105 -0.77 -9.54 5.51
CA THR A 105 0.35 -9.05 4.70
C THR A 105 0.12 -7.57 4.42
N THR A 106 1.14 -6.75 4.66
CA THR A 106 1.06 -5.29 4.47
C THR A 106 2.39 -4.77 3.90
N PRO A 107 2.38 -3.74 3.04
CA PRO A 107 3.60 -3.01 2.73
C PRO A 107 4.16 -2.37 4.00
N LEU A 108 5.49 -2.36 4.16
CA LEU A 108 6.18 -1.72 5.29
C LEU A 108 5.95 -0.21 5.30
N ASP A 109 5.87 0.42 4.12
CA ASP A 109 5.80 1.88 3.96
C ASP A 109 4.50 2.48 4.54
N ASP A 110 3.41 1.71 4.53
CA ASP A 110 2.11 2.13 5.09
C ASP A 110 1.89 1.65 6.53
N MET A 111 2.86 0.93 7.13
CA MET A 111 2.72 0.38 8.46
C MET A 111 2.96 1.45 9.54
N ARG A 112 1.90 1.83 10.26
CA ARG A 112 2.03 2.71 11.42
C ARG A 112 2.36 1.91 12.69
N THR A 113 3.54 2.16 13.27
CA THR A 113 3.98 1.53 14.53
C THR A 113 4.12 2.55 15.65
N TYR A 114 3.72 2.17 16.88
CA TYR A 114 3.81 3.02 18.06
C TYR A 114 4.37 2.28 19.28
N PHE A 115 5.39 2.85 19.93
CA PHE A 115 6.07 2.30 21.11
C PHE A 115 5.89 3.23 22.32
N PRO A 116 4.85 3.04 23.15
CA PRO A 116 4.51 3.98 24.24
C PRO A 116 5.53 4.10 25.37
N HIS A 117 6.49 3.18 25.48
CA HIS A 117 7.43 3.08 26.61
C HIS A 117 8.83 2.71 26.13
N VAL A 118 9.43 3.55 25.29
CA VAL A 118 10.82 3.35 24.82
C VAL A 118 11.77 3.52 26.02
N ALA A 119 12.58 2.50 26.31
CA ALA A 119 13.47 2.49 27.47
C ALA A 119 14.77 3.28 27.26
N ALA A 120 15.27 3.33 26.03
CA ALA A 120 16.50 4.04 25.68
C ALA A 120 16.46 4.47 24.21
N VAL A 121 17.12 5.59 23.93
CA VAL A 121 17.39 6.07 22.57
C VAL A 121 18.88 6.37 22.51
N ALA A 122 19.58 5.80 21.51
CA ALA A 122 21.00 6.04 21.28
C ALA A 122 21.22 6.50 19.85
N LEU A 123 22.16 7.43 19.66
CA LEU A 123 22.59 7.84 18.33
C LEU A 123 23.44 6.74 17.72
N ILE A 124 23.13 6.36 16.48
CA ILE A 124 23.99 5.48 15.69
C ILE A 124 25.07 6.35 15.05
N PRO A 125 26.38 6.14 15.36
CA PRO A 125 27.45 6.94 14.77
C PRO A 125 27.47 6.76 13.25
N THR A 126 27.49 7.86 12.51
CA THR A 126 27.68 7.80 11.05
C THR A 126 29.11 7.36 10.77
N PRO A 127 29.36 6.34 9.92
CA PRO A 127 30.72 5.95 9.58
C PRO A 127 31.44 7.15 8.94
N LYS A 128 32.62 7.50 9.45
CA LYS A 128 33.49 8.49 8.79
C LYS A 128 33.88 7.93 7.43
N ALA A 129 33.45 8.59 6.35
CA ALA A 129 33.93 8.30 5.00
C ALA A 129 35.46 8.38 5.01
N THR A 130 36.10 7.24 4.77
CA THR A 130 37.56 7.16 4.66
C THR A 130 37.91 7.79 3.31
N SER A 131 38.52 8.99 3.35
CA SER A 131 39.10 9.63 2.17
C SER A 131 40.46 9.03 1.83
#